data_AF-A0A2C9SZP1-F1
#
_entry.id   AF-A0A2C9SZP1-F1
#
_cell.length_a   1.000
_cell.length_b   1.000
_cell.length_c   1.000
_cell.angle_alpha   90.00
_cell.angle_beta   90.00
_cell.angle_gamma   90.00
#
_symmetry.space_group_name_H-M   'P 1'
#
loop_
_entity.id
_entity.type
_entity.pdbx_description
1 polymer ?
#
loop_
_entity_poly.entity_id
_entity_poly.type
_entity_poly.pdbx_seq_one_letter_code
_entity_poly.pdbx_strand_id
1 'polypeptide(L)'
;MAANHDIEEFGMLDGLEGQAREERADLVTWLIGKGYPLDEIRRSLATPLLLPANTIFGDDGTYVSAREISESTGIELDLLQRLYGAVGRPRIDDPDAAVLLRADGKAIAHAKFFLDMGVEPDETVAVMRMLIAGLGCRRDDARCGPQHPPAAGDK
;
A
#
# COMPACT_ATOMS: atom_id res chain seq x y z
N MET A 1 -4.21 8.36 32.51
CA MET A 1 -3.64 7.16 33.16
C MET A 1 -3.99 5.88 32.41
N ALA A 2 -5.24 5.65 31.98
CA ALA A 2 -5.60 4.50 31.14
C ALA A 2 -4.83 4.47 29.79
N ALA A 3 -4.84 5.57 29.03
CA ALA A 3 -4.12 5.64 27.75
C ALA A 3 -2.61 5.34 27.87
N ASN A 4 -1.98 5.71 28.99
CA ASN A 4 -0.55 5.44 29.17
C ASN A 4 -0.26 3.97 29.47
N HIS A 5 -1.22 3.27 30.10
CA HIS A 5 -1.11 1.83 30.35
C HIS A 5 -1.25 1.05 29.05
N ASP A 6 -2.21 1.43 28.19
CA ASP A 6 -2.42 0.82 26.88
C ASP A 6 -1.20 1.04 25.96
N ILE A 7 -0.56 2.21 25.99
CA ILE A 7 0.65 2.48 25.18
C ILE A 7 1.80 1.53 25.53
N GLU A 8 2.02 1.27 26.82
CA GLU A 8 3.07 0.39 27.33
C GLU A 8 2.73 -1.10 27.11
N GLU A 9 1.48 -1.50 27.35
CA GLU A 9 1.01 -2.87 27.14
C GLU A 9 1.09 -3.30 25.67
N PHE A 10 0.82 -2.38 24.75
CA PHE A 10 0.91 -2.63 23.31
C PHE A 10 2.34 -2.47 22.75
N GLY A 11 3.35 -2.25 23.59
CA GLY A 11 4.76 -2.17 23.18
C GLY A 11 5.06 -1.03 22.21
N MET A 12 4.25 0.04 22.21
CA MET A 12 4.36 1.13 21.23
C MET A 12 5.62 1.99 21.41
N LEU A 13 6.30 1.83 22.55
CA LEU A 13 7.52 2.54 22.93
C LEU A 13 8.73 1.60 23.02
N ASP A 14 8.60 0.35 22.59
CA ASP A 14 9.67 -0.65 22.70
C ASP A 14 10.91 -0.22 21.91
N GLY A 15 12.09 -0.39 22.52
CA GLY A 15 13.36 0.00 21.92
C GLY A 15 13.67 1.50 21.90
N LEU A 16 12.83 2.34 22.53
CA LEU A 16 13.08 3.78 22.70
C LEU A 16 13.39 4.12 24.16
N GLU A 17 14.41 4.94 24.36
CA GLU A 17 14.87 5.42 25.67
C GLU A 17 15.00 6.94 25.71
N GLY A 18 14.90 7.52 26.91
CA GLY A 18 15.07 8.97 27.14
C GLY A 18 14.09 9.83 26.36
N GLN A 19 14.57 10.94 25.81
CA GLN A 19 13.77 11.94 25.10
C GLN A 19 13.00 11.34 23.91
N ALA A 20 13.57 10.39 23.17
CA ALA A 20 12.90 9.75 22.04
C ALA A 20 11.65 8.96 22.47
N ARG A 21 11.69 8.38 23.69
CA ARG A 21 10.54 7.69 24.28
C ARG A 21 9.43 8.67 24.66
N GLU A 22 9.80 9.79 25.27
CA GLU A 22 8.86 10.85 25.68
C GLU A 22 8.18 11.48 24.45
N GLU A 23 8.95 11.85 23.42
CA GLU A 23 8.41 12.40 22.17
C GLU A 23 7.47 11.41 21.46
N ARG A 24 7.81 10.11 21.47
CA ARG A 24 6.92 9.09 20.90
C ARG A 24 5.64 8.94 21.72
N ALA A 25 5.71 8.96 23.05
CA ALA A 25 4.54 8.88 23.91
C ALA A 25 3.58 10.06 23.70
N ASP A 26 4.13 11.27 23.54
CA ASP A 26 3.35 12.47 23.21
C ASP A 26 2.66 12.35 21.85
N LEU A 27 3.38 11.87 20.82
CA LEU A 27 2.82 11.65 19.49
C LEU A 27 1.69 10.61 19.53
N VAL A 28 1.90 9.48 20.19
CA VAL A 28 0.89 8.42 20.30
C VAL A 28 -0.33 8.91 21.06
N THR A 29 -0.13 9.66 22.16
CA THR A 29 -1.23 10.28 22.92
C THR A 29 -2.03 11.25 22.06
N TRP A 30 -1.34 12.07 21.24
CA TRP A 30 -2.01 12.97 20.30
C TRP A 30 -2.82 12.21 19.24
N LEU A 31 -2.28 11.11 18.69
CA LEU A 31 -2.99 10.27 17.72
C LEU A 31 -4.25 9.63 18.33
N ILE A 32 -4.16 9.10 19.55
CA ILE A 32 -5.33 8.57 20.28
C ILE A 32 -6.36 9.69 20.50
N GLY A 33 -5.91 10.88 20.90
CA GLY A 33 -6.78 12.06 21.05
C GLY A 33 -7.45 12.52 19.75
N LYS A 34 -6.89 12.16 18.59
CA LYS A 34 -7.50 12.39 17.27
C LYS A 34 -8.48 11.29 16.85
N GLY A 35 -8.60 10.21 17.61
CA GLY A 35 -9.53 9.11 17.36
C GLY A 35 -8.93 7.96 16.55
N TYR A 36 -7.60 7.88 16.39
CA TYR A 36 -6.97 6.74 15.74
C TYR A 36 -6.95 5.51 16.68
N PRO A 37 -7.36 4.33 16.22
CA PRO A 37 -7.38 3.13 17.04
C PRO A 37 -5.95 2.63 17.34
N LEU A 38 -5.75 2.05 18.52
CA LEU A 38 -4.44 1.58 18.99
C LEU A 38 -3.80 0.57 18.04
N ASP A 39 -4.57 -0.34 17.47
CA ASP A 39 -4.07 -1.34 16.52
C ASP A 39 -3.51 -0.71 15.24
N GLU A 40 -4.09 0.40 14.78
CA GLU A 40 -3.61 1.14 13.61
C GLU A 40 -2.32 1.88 13.92
N ILE A 41 -2.26 2.57 15.06
CA ILE A 41 -1.04 3.21 15.55
C ILE A 41 0.09 2.18 15.69
N ARG A 42 -0.21 0.99 16.22
CA ARG A 42 0.75 -0.12 16.36
C ARG A 42 1.27 -0.61 15.01
N ARG A 43 0.40 -0.76 14.01
CA ARG A 43 0.82 -1.16 12.65
C ARG A 43 1.70 -0.11 11.98
N SER A 44 1.51 1.17 12.31
CA SER A 44 2.26 2.29 11.73
C SER A 44 3.46 2.76 12.59
N LEU A 45 3.96 1.95 13.54
CA LEU A 45 5.06 2.36 14.46
C LEU A 45 6.38 2.74 13.77
N ALA A 46 6.59 2.30 12.53
CA ALA A 46 7.72 2.72 11.71
C ALA A 46 7.62 4.20 11.30
N THR A 47 6.40 4.70 11.05
CA THR A 47 6.13 6.07 10.56
C THR A 47 4.86 6.68 11.17
N PRO A 48 4.70 6.70 12.51
CA PRO A 48 3.44 7.09 13.16
C PRO A 48 3.06 8.55 12.90
N LEU A 49 4.04 9.41 12.62
CA LEU A 49 3.83 10.81 12.25
C LEU A 49 3.05 10.97 10.92
N LEU A 50 3.15 9.99 10.01
CA LEU A 50 2.51 10.04 8.69
C LEU A 50 1.08 9.47 8.69
N LEU A 51 0.64 8.87 9.78
CA LEU A 51 -0.67 8.23 9.88
C LEU A 51 -1.82 9.20 9.50
N PRO A 52 -1.85 10.47 9.97
CA PRO A 52 -2.88 11.41 9.54
C PRO A 52 -2.78 11.83 8.06
N ALA A 53 -1.60 11.74 7.45
CA ALA A 53 -1.46 12.02 6.03
C ALA A 53 -1.96 10.84 5.18
N ASN A 54 -1.70 9.61 5.62
CA ASN A 54 -2.14 8.40 4.92
C ASN A 54 -3.66 8.33 4.79
N THR A 55 -4.41 8.79 5.80
CA THR A 55 -5.87 8.84 5.73
C THR A 55 -6.40 9.78 4.65
N ILE A 56 -5.68 10.88 4.38
CA ILE A 56 -5.98 11.79 3.26
C ILE A 56 -5.76 11.07 1.92
N PHE A 57 -4.76 10.20 1.83
CA PHE A 57 -4.47 9.39 0.63
C PHE A 57 -5.35 8.15 0.50
N GLY A 58 -6.32 7.95 1.39
CA GLY A 58 -7.34 6.90 1.30
C GLY A 58 -7.07 5.69 2.19
N ASP A 59 -6.04 5.70 3.03
CA ASP A 59 -5.85 4.69 4.08
C ASP A 59 -6.89 4.90 5.19
N ASP A 60 -8.01 4.20 5.09
CA ASP A 60 -9.08 4.23 6.07
C ASP A 60 -8.88 3.21 7.21
N GLY A 61 -7.66 2.66 7.34
CA GLY A 61 -7.33 1.64 8.32
C GLY A 61 -8.03 0.29 8.10
N THR A 62 -8.81 0.13 7.02
CA THR A 62 -9.54 -1.08 6.71
C THR A 62 -8.72 -1.98 5.81
N TYR A 63 -8.46 -3.19 6.28
CA TYR A 63 -7.77 -4.22 5.52
C TYR A 63 -8.76 -5.31 5.09
N VAL A 64 -8.52 -5.88 3.91
CA VAL A 64 -9.33 -6.92 3.28
C VAL A 64 -8.41 -8.03 2.78
N SER A 65 -8.97 -9.22 2.57
CA SER A 65 -8.22 -10.34 2.01
C SER A 65 -8.16 -10.27 0.50
N ALA A 66 -7.19 -10.97 -0.10
CA ALA A 66 -7.12 -11.08 -1.55
C ALA A 66 -8.33 -11.83 -2.12
N ARG A 67 -8.87 -12.79 -1.36
CA ARG A 67 -10.10 -13.51 -1.72
C ARG A 67 -11.31 -12.58 -1.76
N GLU A 68 -11.50 -11.73 -0.76
CA GLU A 68 -12.59 -10.75 -0.74
C GLU A 68 -12.52 -9.78 -1.93
N ILE A 69 -11.31 -9.34 -2.30
CA ILE A 69 -11.11 -8.50 -3.48
C ILE A 69 -11.43 -9.28 -4.76
N SER A 70 -10.97 -10.51 -4.89
CA SER A 70 -11.24 -11.37 -6.04
C SER A 70 -12.75 -11.59 -6.22
N GLU A 71 -13.47 -11.91 -5.15
CA GLU A 71 -14.92 -12.13 -5.15
C GLU A 71 -15.70 -10.86 -5.50
N SER A 72 -15.32 -9.72 -4.92
CA SER A 72 -16.02 -8.45 -5.15
C SER A 72 -15.76 -7.87 -6.55
N THR A 73 -14.61 -8.15 -7.15
CA THR A 73 -14.21 -7.61 -8.46
C THR A 73 -14.45 -8.60 -9.60
N GLY A 74 -14.53 -9.89 -9.32
CA GLY A 74 -14.55 -10.96 -10.33
C GLY A 74 -13.22 -11.13 -11.08
N ILE A 75 -12.11 -10.60 -10.54
CA ILE A 75 -10.77 -10.85 -11.06
C ILE A 75 -10.23 -12.13 -10.42
N GLU A 76 -9.76 -13.07 -11.25
CA GLU A 76 -9.15 -14.31 -10.76
C GLU A 76 -7.95 -14.05 -9.84
N LEU A 77 -7.84 -14.84 -8.78
CA LEU A 77 -6.86 -14.63 -7.70
C LEU A 77 -5.40 -14.63 -8.20
N ASP A 78 -5.06 -15.44 -9.19
CA ASP A 78 -3.73 -15.47 -9.80
C ASP A 78 -3.40 -14.15 -10.51
N LEU A 79 -4.33 -13.66 -11.33
CA LEU A 79 -4.19 -12.38 -11.99
C LEU A 79 -4.14 -11.22 -11.00
N LEU A 80 -4.95 -11.27 -9.95
CA LEU A 80 -4.94 -10.27 -8.87
C LEU A 80 -3.55 -10.20 -8.20
N GLN A 81 -2.94 -11.33 -7.88
CA GLN A 81 -1.58 -11.37 -7.32
C GLN A 81 -0.54 -10.76 -8.27
N ARG A 82 -0.65 -11.03 -9.57
CA ARG A 82 0.24 -10.45 -10.61
C ARG A 82 0.07 -8.94 -10.73
N LEU A 83 -1.16 -8.43 -10.61
CA LEU A 83 -1.46 -6.99 -10.58
C LEU A 83 -0.87 -6.31 -9.33
N TYR A 84 -1.02 -6.91 -8.14
CA TYR A 84 -0.36 -6.42 -6.93
C TYR A 84 1.17 -6.39 -7.07
N GLY A 85 1.76 -7.43 -7.66
CA GLY A 85 3.19 -7.48 -7.96
C GLY A 85 3.65 -6.40 -8.95
N ALA A 86 2.81 -6.04 -9.93
CA ALA A 86 3.12 -4.96 -10.88
C ALA A 86 3.16 -3.57 -10.22
N VAL A 87 2.39 -3.37 -9.14
CA VAL A 87 2.37 -2.14 -8.35
C VAL A 87 3.51 -2.10 -7.31
N GLY A 88 4.35 -3.15 -7.24
CA GLY A 88 5.46 -3.23 -6.31
C GLY A 88 5.02 -3.54 -4.87
N ARG A 89 3.82 -4.12 -4.69
CA ARG A 89 3.34 -4.56 -3.37
C ARG A 89 3.95 -5.92 -3.00
N PRO A 90 4.10 -6.21 -1.69
CA PRO A 90 4.58 -7.50 -1.20
C PRO A 90 3.72 -8.65 -1.74
N ARG A 91 4.34 -9.83 -1.89
CA ARG A 91 3.62 -11.04 -2.29
C ARG A 91 2.54 -11.36 -1.26
N ILE A 92 1.37 -11.73 -1.75
CA ILE A 92 0.28 -12.23 -0.91
C ILE A 92 0.62 -13.69 -0.59
N ASP A 93 1.02 -13.96 0.65
CA ASP A 93 1.37 -15.32 1.08
C ASP A 93 0.12 -16.15 1.43
N ASP A 94 -0.85 -15.53 2.10
CA ASP A 94 -2.14 -16.12 2.44
C ASP A 94 -3.26 -15.29 1.80
N PRO A 95 -4.05 -15.84 0.85
CA PRO A 95 -5.12 -15.11 0.19
C PRO A 95 -6.32 -14.81 1.09
N ASP A 96 -6.44 -15.49 2.23
CA ASP A 96 -7.52 -15.34 3.20
C ASP A 96 -7.16 -14.37 4.33
N ALA A 97 -5.89 -13.98 4.45
CA ALA A 97 -5.44 -13.01 5.43
C ALA A 97 -5.84 -11.57 5.03
N ALA A 98 -6.46 -10.84 5.95
CA ALA A 98 -6.86 -9.45 5.77
C ALA A 98 -5.66 -8.49 5.92
N VAL A 99 -4.76 -8.51 4.94
CA VAL A 99 -3.50 -7.74 4.95
C VAL A 99 -3.42 -6.66 3.87
N LEU A 100 -4.38 -6.61 2.95
CA LEU A 100 -4.39 -5.66 1.84
C LEU A 100 -5.24 -4.45 2.21
N LEU A 101 -4.72 -3.25 2.00
CA LEU A 101 -5.50 -2.05 2.25
C LEU A 101 -6.69 -1.98 1.29
N ARG A 102 -7.89 -1.71 1.82
CA ARG A 102 -9.12 -1.64 1.03
C ARG A 102 -9.02 -0.64 -0.13
N ALA A 103 -8.36 0.49 0.10
CA ALA A 103 -8.13 1.49 -0.93
C ALA A 103 -7.24 0.98 -2.08
N ASP A 104 -6.17 0.22 -1.77
CA ASP A 104 -5.35 -0.42 -2.80
C ASP A 104 -6.16 -1.46 -3.59
N GLY A 105 -7.01 -2.24 -2.92
CA GLY A 105 -7.90 -3.20 -3.57
C GLY A 105 -8.85 -2.53 -4.56
N LYS A 106 -9.45 -1.39 -4.19
CA LYS A 106 -10.27 -0.56 -5.09
C LYS A 106 -9.45 0.01 -6.25
N ALA A 107 -8.22 0.44 -6.02
CA ALA A 107 -7.34 0.93 -7.08
C ALA A 107 -7.06 -0.19 -8.10
N ILE A 108 -6.71 -1.39 -7.62
CA ILE A 108 -6.42 -2.56 -8.46
C ILE A 108 -7.66 -3.08 -9.19
N ALA A 109 -8.85 -2.94 -8.59
CA ALA A 109 -10.11 -3.29 -9.25
C ALA A 109 -10.32 -2.55 -10.59
N HIS A 110 -9.70 -1.38 -10.79
CA HIS A 110 -9.76 -0.67 -12.08
C HIS A 110 -9.09 -1.44 -13.23
N ALA A 111 -8.22 -2.41 -12.94
CA ALA A 111 -7.69 -3.31 -13.96
C ALA A 111 -8.80 -4.09 -14.68
N LYS A 112 -9.93 -4.34 -14.00
CA LYS A 112 -11.12 -4.98 -14.59
C LYS A 112 -11.60 -4.26 -15.84
N PHE A 113 -11.50 -2.93 -15.88
CA PHE A 113 -11.91 -2.13 -17.04
C PHE A 113 -11.16 -2.54 -18.32
N PHE A 114 -9.87 -2.84 -18.23
CA PHE A 114 -9.07 -3.30 -19.37
C PHE A 114 -9.48 -4.73 -19.79
N LEU A 115 -9.71 -5.61 -18.82
CA LEU A 115 -10.15 -6.98 -19.06
C LEU A 115 -11.53 -7.03 -19.73
N ASP A 116 -12.47 -6.19 -19.28
CA ASP A 116 -13.83 -6.11 -19.82
C ASP A 116 -13.85 -5.58 -21.27
N MET A 117 -12.84 -4.78 -21.66
CA MET A 117 -12.63 -4.37 -23.06
C MET A 117 -11.94 -5.43 -23.92
N GLY A 118 -11.58 -6.58 -23.34
CA GLY A 118 -10.92 -7.68 -24.03
C GLY A 118 -9.40 -7.54 -24.15
N VAL A 119 -8.78 -6.65 -23.37
CA VAL A 119 -7.31 -6.60 -23.26
C VAL A 119 -6.84 -7.88 -22.56
N GLU A 120 -5.76 -8.45 -23.07
CA GLU A 120 -5.24 -9.70 -22.54
C GLU A 120 -4.68 -9.49 -21.10
N PRO A 121 -4.84 -10.47 -20.19
CA PRO A 121 -4.37 -10.36 -18.80
C PRO A 121 -2.91 -9.95 -18.63
N ASP A 122 -1.98 -10.51 -19.40
CA ASP A 122 -0.55 -10.20 -19.31
C ASP A 122 -0.28 -8.79 -19.82
N GLU A 123 -0.98 -8.35 -20.86
CA GLU A 123 -0.92 -6.97 -21.36
C GLU A 123 -1.45 -5.97 -20.32
N THR A 124 -2.54 -6.31 -19.63
CA THR A 124 -3.10 -5.49 -18.54
C THR A 124 -2.08 -5.33 -17.41
N VAL A 125 -1.39 -6.41 -17.02
CA VAL A 125 -0.31 -6.38 -16.02
C VAL A 125 0.86 -5.52 -16.49
N ALA A 126 1.22 -5.59 -17.78
CA ALA A 126 2.30 -4.81 -18.36
C ALA A 126 1.99 -3.30 -18.36
N VAL A 127 0.76 -2.92 -18.74
CA VAL A 127 0.28 -1.52 -18.70
C VAL A 127 0.33 -0.99 -17.27
N MET A 128 -0.18 -1.75 -16.30
CA MET A 128 -0.15 -1.37 -14.88
C MET A 128 1.29 -1.11 -14.41
N ARG A 129 2.23 -2.01 -14.75
CA ARG A 129 3.65 -1.87 -14.41
C ARG A 129 4.27 -0.61 -15.02
N MET A 130 3.94 -0.32 -16.28
CA MET A 130 4.44 0.87 -16.99
C MET A 130 3.94 2.16 -16.35
N LEU A 131 2.65 2.21 -15.96
CA LEU A 131 2.08 3.36 -15.27
C LEU A 131 2.79 3.62 -13.93
N ILE A 132 3.01 2.57 -13.14
CA ILE A 132 3.69 2.68 -11.85
C ILE A 132 5.15 3.09 -12.02
N ALA A 133 5.86 2.52 -12.99
CA ALA A 133 7.21 2.94 -13.31
C ALA A 133 7.27 4.42 -13.72
N GLY A 134 6.29 4.90 -14.50
CA GLY A 134 6.18 6.32 -14.89
C GLY A 134 5.92 7.26 -13.72
N LEU A 135 5.09 6.85 -12.76
CA LEU A 135 4.82 7.63 -11.53
C LEU A 135 6.01 7.68 -10.58
N GLY A 136 6.81 6.60 -10.52
CA GLY A 136 8.03 6.54 -9.73
C GLY A 136 9.24 7.22 -10.38
N CYS A 137 9.22 7.42 -11.70
CA CYS A 137 10.35 7.98 -12.43
C CYS A 137 10.31 9.51 -12.43
N ARG A 138 11.26 10.12 -11.71
CA ARG A 138 11.62 11.52 -11.90
C ARG A 138 12.42 11.63 -13.20
N ARG A 139 12.18 12.68 -14.00
CA ARG A 139 12.79 12.91 -15.32
C ARG A 139 14.34 12.77 -15.37
N ASP A 140 15.03 12.84 -14.23
CA ASP A 140 16.49 12.77 -14.12
C ASP A 140 17.04 11.50 -13.41
N ASP A 141 16.23 10.45 -13.19
CA ASP A 141 16.73 9.20 -12.57
C ASP A 141 17.40 8.28 -13.60
N ALA A 142 18.72 8.10 -13.48
CA ALA A 142 19.55 7.30 -14.38
C ALA A 142 19.22 5.79 -14.38
N ARG A 143 18.34 5.33 -13.48
CA ARG A 143 17.79 3.96 -13.47
C ARG A 143 16.64 3.76 -14.47
N CYS A 144 16.08 4.84 -15.02
CA CYS A 144 15.14 4.78 -16.14
C CYS A 144 15.94 4.86 -17.46
N GLY A 145 16.15 3.71 -18.12
CA GLY A 145 16.76 3.68 -19.46
C GLY A 145 15.94 4.47 -20.49
N PRO A 146 16.54 4.85 -21.64
CA PRO A 146 15.85 5.67 -22.63
C PRO A 146 14.63 4.93 -23.20
N GLN A 147 13.45 5.51 -23.02
CA GLN A 147 12.24 5.08 -23.72
C GLN A 147 12.29 5.59 -25.16
N HIS A 148 13.12 4.96 -25.98
CA HIS A 148 13.04 5.09 -27.43
C HIS A 148 13.02 3.70 -28.05
N PRO A 149 11.95 3.29 -28.76
CA PRO A 149 12.07 2.14 -29.63
C PRO A 149 13.14 2.45 -30.69
N PRO A 150 14.01 1.49 -31.06
CA PRO A 150 14.98 1.74 -32.12
C PRO A 150 14.21 2.14 -33.38
N ALA A 151 14.55 3.30 -33.95
CA ALA A 151 14.07 3.71 -35.24
C ALA A 151 14.29 2.55 -36.22
N ALA A 152 13.21 2.08 -36.85
CA ALA A 152 13.29 1.11 -37.93
C ALA A 152 14.29 1.66 -38.95
N GLY A 153 15.34 0.87 -39.22
CA GLY A 153 16.47 1.31 -40.02
C GLY A 153 16.04 1.75 -41.41
N ASP A 154 16.59 2.88 -41.85
CA ASP A 154 16.62 3.24 -43.26
C ASP A 154 17.42 2.18 -44.02
N LYS A 155 16.77 1.63 -45.04
CA LYS A 155 17.40 0.87 -46.12
C LYS A 155 17.46 1.75 -47.36
#